data_AF-I6UPF0-F1
#
_entry.id   AF-I6UPF0-F1
#
_cell.length_a   1.000
_cell.length_b   1.000
_cell.length_c   1.000
_cell.angle_alpha   90.00
_cell.angle_beta   90.00
_cell.angle_gamma   90.00
#
_symmetry.space_group_name_H-M   'P 1'
#
loop_
_entity.id
_entity.type
_entity.pdbx_description
1 polymer ?
#
loop_
_entity_poly.entity_id
_entity_poly.type
_entity_poly.pdbx_seq_one_letter_code
_entity_poly.pdbx_strand_id
1 'polypeptide(L)' 'MTFTIEPGIYVPGLGGVRIEDDVVVDGGKGRRLTKAERELIVLVFPFL' A
#
# COMPACT_ATOMS: atom_id res chain seq x y z
N MET A 1 -13.65 -13.35 -5.85
CA MET A 1 -13.84 -12.44 -4.69
C MET A 1 -12.80 -11.34 -4.76
N THR A 2 -13.14 -10.12 -4.40
CA THR A 2 -12.23 -8.97 -4.35
C THR A 2 -12.15 -8.43 -2.93
N PHE A 3 -10.96 -8.03 -2.46
CA PHE A 3 -10.72 -7.45 -1.14
C PHE A 3 -9.40 -6.69 -1.14
N THR A 4 -9.16 -5.90 -0.09
CA THR A 4 -7.91 -5.17 0.14
C THR A 4 -6.96 -5.99 1.02
N ILE A 5 -5.65 -5.83 0.78
CA ILE A 5 -4.61 -6.22 1.72
C ILE A 5 -3.90 -4.94 2.15
N GLU A 6 -4.14 -4.50 3.39
CA GLU A 6 -3.81 -3.14 3.84
C GLU A 6 -3.15 -3.05 5.24
N PRO A 7 -2.07 -3.81 5.52
CA PRO A 7 -1.41 -3.73 6.82
C PRO A 7 -0.84 -2.32 7.07
N GLY A 8 -0.96 -1.86 8.31
CA GLY A 8 -0.40 -0.57 8.73
C GLY A 8 0.21 -0.61 10.13
N ILE A 9 1.25 0.20 10.32
CA ILE A 9 1.90 0.46 11.61
C ILE A 9 1.68 1.92 11.96
N TYR A 10 1.23 2.16 13.19
CA TYR A 10 0.92 3.49 13.69
C TYR A 10 1.60 3.68 15.03
N VAL A 11 2.42 4.74 15.14
CA VAL A 11 3.17 5.10 16.34
C VAL A 11 2.62 6.43 16.88
N PRO A 12 1.96 6.43 18.04
CA PRO A 12 1.41 7.65 18.64
C PRO A 12 2.47 8.74 18.80
N GLY A 13 2.14 9.96 18.38
CA GLY A 13 3.04 11.12 18.47
C GLY A 13 4.16 11.18 17.41
N LEU A 14 4.29 10.17 16.54
CA LEU A 14 5.29 10.13 15.47
C LEU A 14 4.65 10.10 14.07
N GLY A 15 3.70 9.18 13.84
CA GLY A 15 3.06 9.01 12.54
C GLY A 15 2.66 7.56 12.27
N GLY A 16 2.47 7.21 10.99
CA GLY A 16 2.15 5.85 10.59
C GLY A 16 2.31 5.62 9.09
N VAL A 17 2.34 4.35 8.72
CA VAL A 17 2.46 3.87 7.33
C VAL A 17 1.41 2.79 7.11
N ARG A 18 0.75 2.83 5.96
CA ARG A 18 -0.11 1.77 5.44
C ARG A 18 0.21 1.57 3.96
N ILE A 19 0.34 0.33 3.53
CA ILE A 19 0.45 -0.04 2.12
C ILE A 19 -0.76 -0.89 1.80
N GLU A 20 -1.49 -0.53 0.75
CA GLU A 20 -2.78 -1.11 0.40
C GLU A 20 -2.80 -1.54 -1.07
N ASP A 21 -3.28 -2.76 -1.30
CA ASP A 21 -3.50 -3.31 -2.63
C ASP A 21 -4.90 -3.92 -2.75
N ASP A 22 -5.56 -3.66 -3.88
CA ASP A 22 -6.75 -4.39 -4.29
C ASP A 22 -6.33 -5.75 -4.86
N VAL A 23 -6.94 -6.83 -4.36
CA VAL A 23 -6.64 -8.20 -4.76
C VAL A 23 -7.91 -8.94 -5.16
N VAL A 24 -7.82 -9.71 -6.24
CA VAL A 24 -8.85 -10.67 -6.66
C VAL A 24 -8.36 -12.10 -6.43
N VAL A 25 -9.23 -12.96 -5.91
CA VAL A 25 -9.01 -14.41 -5.93
C VAL A 25 -9.31 -14.94 -7.32
N ASP A 26 -8.28 -15.44 -8.00
CA ASP A 26 -8.28 -15.91 -9.38
C ASP A 26 -7.61 -17.30 -9.44
N GLY A 27 -8.36 -18.34 -9.80
CA GLY A 27 -7.85 -19.72 -9.80
C GLY A 27 -7.32 -20.21 -8.45
N GLY A 28 -7.88 -19.72 -7.33
CA GLY A 28 -7.42 -20.05 -5.97
C GLY A 28 -6.15 -19.30 -5.53
N LYS A 29 -5.66 -18.36 -6.33
CA LYS A 29 -4.51 -17.50 -5.99
C LYS A 29 -4.93 -16.04 -5.89
N GLY A 30 -4.25 -15.27 -5.05
CA GLY A 30 -4.43 -13.82 -5.02
C GLY A 30 -3.70 -13.17 -6.19
N ARG A 31 -4.41 -12.36 -6.99
CA ARG A 31 -3.82 -11.52 -8.04
C ARG A 31 -4.04 -10.05 -7.70
N ARG A 32 -2.95 -9.30 -7.64
CA ARG A 32 -2.94 -7.85 -7.43
C ARG A 32 -3.58 -7.13 -8.62
N LEU A 33 -4.46 -6.16 -8.33
CA LEU A 33 -5.10 -5.29 -9.32
C LEU A 33 -4.43 -3.91 -9.35
N THR A 34 -4.07 -3.37 -8.18
CA THR A 34 -3.33 -2.12 -8.04
C THR A 34 -1.90 -2.29 -8.55
N LYS A 35 -1.33 -1.29 -9.24
CA LYS A 35 0.02 -1.36 -9.84
C LYS A 35 0.96 -0.26 -9.37
N ALA A 36 0.51 0.62 -8.49
CA ALA A 36 1.34 1.67 -7.90
C ALA A 36 2.57 1.06 -7.22
N GLU A 37 3.66 1.83 -7.15
CA GLU A 37 4.86 1.42 -6.42
C GLU A 37 4.54 1.27 -4.93
N ARG A 38 5.13 0.26 -4.29
CA ARG A 38 4.94 -0.02 -2.85
C ARG A 38 6.12 0.42 -2.02
N GLU A 39 7.27 0.62 -2.66
CA GLU A 39 8.45 1.19 -2.01
C GLU A 39 8.22 2.65 -1.63
N LEU A 40 8.96 3.09 -0.61
CA LEU A 40 8.90 4.46 -0.14
C LEU A 40 9.40 5.42 -1.24
N ILE A 41 8.49 6.24 -1.77
CA ILE A 41 8.85 7.34 -2.67
C ILE A 41 9.13 8.58 -1.83
N VAL A 42 10.40 9.03 -1.85
CA VAL A 42 10.79 10.29 -1.23
C VAL A 42 10.58 11.42 -2.25
N LEU A 43 9.60 12.27 -1.97
CA LEU A 43 9.35 13.45 -2.78
C LEU A 43 10.37 14.53 -2.42
N VAL A 44 11.22 14.91 -3.38
CA VAL A 44 12.12 16.05 -3.22
C VAL A 44 11.40 17.28 -3.77
N PHE A 45 11.18 18.26 -2.90
CA PHE A 45 10.61 19.55 -3.30
C PHE A 45 11.75 20.56 -3.46
N PRO A 46 12.05 21.04 -4.69
CA PRO A 46 13.22 21.86 -4.96
C PRO A 46 13.13 23.32 -4.45
N PHE A 47 12.02 23.72 -3.83
CA PHE A 47 11.78 25.11 -3.38
C PHE A 47 11.20 25.20 -1.96
N LEU A 48 11.38 24.15 -1.16
CA LEU A 48 11.16 24.14 0.28
C LEU A 48 12.50 23.96 0.99
#